data_AF-N2BG39-F1
#
_entry.id   AF-N2BG39-F1
#
_cell.length_a   1.000
_cell.length_b   1.000
_cell.length_c   1.000
_cell.angle_alpha   90.00
_cell.angle_beta   90.00
_cell.angle_gamma   90.00
#
_symmetry.space_group_name_H-M   'P 1'
#
loop_
_entity.id
_entity.type
_entity.pdbx_description
1 polymer ?
#
loop_
_entity_poly.entity_id
_entity_poly.type
_entity_poly.pdbx_seq_one_letter_code
_entity_poly.pdbx_strand_id
1 'polypeptide(L)'
;MIEATLHTTAKVLLEILSDRLHLNYHRSLHDKVVAIAKELSRRDCIVIIDEAEHLPLRALEDLRRIWDFSQKGFVLVGTEILIKNLMGKNGDLKQLYSRIDSRWHLRGCDERECAECFNEYIFHYTKGNFRSSGKLFRKANRLAGLHEVGVSEEIVAQAASMIIL
;
A
#
# COMPACT_ATOMS: atom_id res chain seq x y z
N MET A 1 8.28 -6.57 -0.61
CA MET A 1 7.54 -5.33 -0.26
C MET A 1 8.50 -4.20 0.07
N ILE A 2 8.56 -3.17 -0.77
CA ILE A 2 9.36 -1.95 -0.59
C ILE A 2 8.40 -0.83 -0.15
N GLU A 3 8.76 -0.04 0.84
CA GLU A 3 8.01 1.15 1.23
C GLU A 3 8.64 2.37 0.56
N ALA A 4 7.87 3.13 -0.22
CA ALA A 4 8.32 4.36 -0.83
C ALA A 4 8.16 5.53 0.14
N THR A 5 9.16 6.41 0.13
CA THR A 5 9.20 7.62 0.97
C THR A 5 9.42 8.84 0.10
N LEU A 6 9.22 10.04 0.65
CA LEU A 6 9.49 11.31 -0.03
C LEU A 6 10.93 11.44 -0.59
N HIS A 7 11.88 10.65 -0.06
CA HIS A 7 13.27 10.63 -0.51
C HIS A 7 13.58 9.51 -1.51
N THR A 8 12.58 8.71 -1.88
CA THR A 8 12.72 7.58 -2.80
C THR A 8 12.81 8.09 -4.24
N THR A 9 14.01 8.47 -4.64
CA THR A 9 14.32 8.78 -6.05
C THR A 9 14.39 7.52 -6.90
N ALA A 10 14.35 7.65 -8.23
CA ALA A 10 14.52 6.53 -9.15
C ALA A 10 15.84 5.76 -8.88
N LYS A 11 16.93 6.47 -8.60
CA LYS A 11 18.21 5.87 -8.24
C LYS A 11 18.10 5.03 -6.95
N VAL A 12 17.50 5.60 -5.90
CA VAL A 12 17.33 4.94 -4.60
C VAL A 12 16.46 3.70 -4.75
N LEU A 13 15.37 3.77 -5.52
CA LEU A 13 14.51 2.62 -5.79
C LEU A 13 15.29 1.47 -6.47
N LEU A 14 16.08 1.78 -7.49
CA LEU A 14 16.91 0.78 -8.17
C LEU A 14 17.99 0.20 -7.25
N GLU A 15 18.52 0.99 -6.32
CA GLU A 15 19.45 0.51 -5.28
C GLU A 15 18.77 -0.47 -4.33
N ILE A 16 17.61 -0.10 -3.77
CA ILE A 16 16.81 -0.99 -2.90
C ILE A 16 16.48 -2.31 -3.60
N LEU A 17 16.07 -2.26 -4.87
CA LEU A 17 15.78 -3.46 -5.67
C LEU A 17 17.03 -4.30 -5.91
N SER A 18 18.15 -3.67 -6.26
CA SER A 18 19.42 -4.37 -6.49
C SER A 18 19.88 -5.10 -5.22
N ASP A 19 19.83 -4.42 -4.08
CA ASP A 19 20.27 -4.97 -2.79
C ASP A 19 19.42 -6.17 -2.38
N ARG A 20 18.08 -6.07 -2.53
CA ARG A 20 17.15 -7.16 -2.21
C ARG A 20 17.25 -8.35 -3.16
N LEU A 21 17.69 -8.13 -4.38
CA LEU A 21 17.95 -9.18 -5.35
C LEU A 21 19.37 -9.72 -5.27
N HIS A 22 20.22 -9.17 -4.38
CA HIS A 22 21.63 -9.51 -4.22
C HIS A 22 22.43 -9.30 -5.52
N LEU A 23 22.15 -8.22 -6.23
CA LEU A 23 22.79 -7.86 -7.48
C LEU A 23 24.00 -6.95 -7.22
N ASN A 24 25.19 -7.42 -7.60
CA ASN A 24 26.45 -6.69 -7.37
C ASN A 24 26.80 -5.78 -8.56
N TYR A 25 27.28 -4.57 -8.25
CA TYR A 25 28.09 -3.67 -9.11
C TYR A 25 27.57 -3.43 -10.54
N HIS A 26 26.86 -2.31 -10.74
CA HIS A 26 26.32 -1.90 -12.04
C HIS A 26 26.83 -0.50 -12.38
N ARG A 27 27.40 -0.33 -13.59
CA ARG A 27 28.06 0.92 -14.03
C ARG A 27 27.07 2.07 -14.25
N SER A 28 25.83 1.77 -14.65
CA SER A 28 24.81 2.79 -14.93
C SER A 28 23.43 2.43 -14.38
N LEU A 29 22.53 3.41 -14.30
CA LEU A 29 21.11 3.18 -13.94
C LEU A 29 20.42 2.26 -14.96
N HIS A 30 20.79 2.37 -16.25
CA HIS A 30 20.24 1.50 -17.27
C HIS A 30 20.64 0.04 -17.06
N ASP A 31 21.91 -0.22 -16.72
CA ASP A 31 22.40 -1.57 -16.43
C ASP A 31 21.66 -2.16 -15.21
N LYS A 32 21.36 -1.34 -14.19
CA LYS A 32 20.56 -1.77 -13.04
C LYS A 32 19.17 -2.23 -13.46
N VAL A 33 18.46 -1.44 -14.28
CA VAL A 33 17.12 -1.79 -14.79
C VAL A 33 17.13 -3.15 -15.49
N VAL A 34 18.09 -3.37 -16.40
CA VAL A 34 18.19 -4.61 -17.17
C VAL A 34 18.53 -5.81 -16.26
N ALA A 35 19.48 -5.62 -15.33
CA ALA A 35 19.88 -6.67 -14.41
C ALA A 35 18.76 -7.08 -13.45
N ILE A 36 18.07 -6.09 -12.86
CA ILE A 36 16.90 -6.31 -12.01
C ILE A 36 15.83 -7.09 -12.78
N ALA A 37 15.51 -6.67 -14.02
CA ALA A 37 14.51 -7.35 -14.82
C ALA A 37 14.88 -8.81 -15.14
N LYS A 38 16.14 -9.06 -15.52
CA LYS A 38 16.66 -10.41 -15.80
C LYS A 38 16.63 -11.31 -14.57
N GLU A 39 16.89 -10.76 -13.40
CA GLU A 39 16.86 -11.53 -12.16
C GLU A 39 15.41 -11.81 -11.74
N LEU A 40 14.53 -10.81 -11.82
CA LEU A 40 13.11 -11.00 -11.55
C LEU A 40 12.48 -12.03 -12.49
N SER A 41 12.82 -12.04 -13.78
CA SER A 41 12.23 -12.99 -14.75
C SER A 41 12.46 -14.46 -14.38
N ARG A 42 13.55 -14.74 -13.66
CA ARG A 42 13.92 -16.07 -13.17
C ARG A 42 13.28 -16.45 -11.84
N ARG A 43 12.77 -15.47 -11.10
CA ARG A 43 12.14 -15.68 -9.80
C ARG A 43 10.64 -15.81 -9.93
N ASP A 44 10.06 -16.66 -9.10
CA ASP A 44 8.61 -16.68 -8.91
C ASP A 44 8.25 -15.76 -7.74
N CYS A 45 8.13 -14.46 -8.04
CA CYS A 45 7.84 -13.46 -7.04
C CYS A 45 7.06 -12.28 -7.61
N ILE A 46 6.36 -11.57 -6.71
CA ILE A 46 5.68 -10.32 -6.98
C ILE A 46 6.39 -9.19 -6.23
N VAL A 47 6.58 -8.05 -6.88
CA VAL A 47 7.16 -6.86 -6.27
C VAL A 47 6.04 -5.93 -5.81
N ILE A 48 5.84 -5.84 -4.50
CA ILE A 48 4.91 -4.89 -3.88
C ILE A 48 5.66 -3.62 -3.50
N ILE A 49 5.13 -2.47 -3.90
CA ILE A 49 5.60 -1.14 -3.50
C ILE A 49 4.46 -0.46 -2.74
N ASP A 50 4.69 -0.22 -1.46
CA ASP A 50 3.78 0.51 -0.57
C ASP A 50 4.09 2.01 -0.59
N GLU A 51 3.10 2.84 -0.27
CA GLU A 51 3.17 4.31 -0.32
C GLU A 51 3.67 4.87 -1.69
N ALA A 52 3.29 4.18 -2.77
CA ALA A 52 3.81 4.43 -4.11
C ALA A 52 3.47 5.83 -4.67
N GLU A 53 2.53 6.58 -4.07
CA GLU A 53 2.29 7.99 -4.38
C GLU A 53 3.54 8.87 -4.19
N HIS A 54 4.50 8.43 -3.37
CA HIS A 54 5.76 9.13 -3.16
C HIS A 54 6.78 8.88 -4.26
N LEU A 55 6.54 7.91 -5.16
CA LEU A 55 7.45 7.65 -6.26
C LEU A 55 7.39 8.78 -7.31
N PRO A 56 8.55 9.34 -7.70
CA PRO A 56 8.60 10.28 -8.81
C PRO A 56 8.33 9.57 -10.13
N LEU A 57 7.87 10.34 -11.12
CA LEU A 57 7.61 9.89 -12.49
C LEU A 57 8.69 8.97 -13.07
N ARG A 58 9.96 9.35 -12.89
CA ARG A 58 11.10 8.60 -13.40
C ARG A 58 11.21 7.19 -12.79
N ALA A 59 10.88 7.06 -11.50
CA ALA A 59 10.89 5.77 -10.82
C ALA A 59 9.78 4.85 -11.34
N LEU A 60 8.59 5.41 -11.60
CA LEU A 60 7.48 4.67 -12.22
C LEU A 60 7.84 4.21 -13.64
N GLU A 61 8.48 5.05 -14.45
CA GLU A 61 8.97 4.67 -15.77
C GLU A 61 10.04 3.57 -15.71
N ASP A 62 10.98 3.63 -14.75
CA ASP A 62 11.95 2.56 -14.56
C ASP A 62 11.28 1.24 -14.16
N LEU A 63 10.27 1.27 -13.28
CA LEU A 63 9.46 0.09 -12.94
C LEU A 63 8.71 -0.46 -14.15
N ARG A 64 8.12 0.40 -14.98
CA ARG A 64 7.48 0.01 -16.24
C ARG A 64 8.47 -0.70 -17.16
N ARG A 65 9.70 -0.19 -17.30
CA ARG A 65 10.74 -0.83 -18.10
C ARG A 65 11.16 -2.18 -17.53
N ILE A 66 11.31 -2.28 -16.20
CA ILE A 66 11.61 -3.55 -15.55
C ILE A 66 10.50 -4.57 -15.81
N TRP A 67 9.23 -4.15 -15.72
CA TRP A 67 8.08 -4.99 -16.08
C TRP A 67 8.12 -5.42 -17.55
N ASP A 68 8.34 -4.49 -18.50
CA ASP A 68 8.41 -4.81 -19.93
C ASP A 68 9.44 -5.92 -20.21
N PHE A 69 10.61 -5.88 -19.54
CA PHE A 69 11.68 -6.86 -19.72
C PHE A 69 11.53 -8.16 -18.91
N SER A 70 10.90 -8.10 -17.74
CA SER A 70 10.80 -9.26 -16.84
C SER A 70 9.49 -10.03 -16.98
N GLN A 71 8.42 -9.34 -17.42
CA GLN A 71 7.03 -9.80 -17.39
C GLN A 71 6.60 -10.30 -15.99
N LYS A 72 7.19 -9.76 -14.92
CA LYS A 72 6.87 -10.11 -13.53
C LYS A 72 5.92 -9.10 -12.90
N GLY A 73 5.02 -9.60 -12.06
CA GLY A 73 3.98 -8.79 -11.43
C GLY A 73 4.54 -7.71 -10.50
N PHE A 74 4.07 -6.47 -10.70
CA PHE A 74 4.24 -5.36 -9.78
C PHE A 74 2.89 -4.99 -9.19
N VAL A 75 2.85 -4.71 -7.89
CA VAL A 75 1.67 -4.18 -7.20
C VAL A 75 2.06 -2.85 -6.56
N LEU A 76 1.41 -1.78 -7.01
CA LEU A 76 1.57 -0.44 -6.43
C LEU A 76 0.41 -0.19 -5.47
N VAL A 77 0.74 0.07 -4.20
CA VAL A 77 -0.20 0.37 -3.12
C VAL A 77 0.06 1.80 -2.68
N GLY A 78 -1.01 2.54 -2.41
CA GLY A 78 -0.93 3.95 -2.03
C GLY A 78 -2.29 4.60 -1.93
N THR A 79 -2.32 5.89 -1.60
CA THR A 79 -3.55 6.69 -1.56
C THR A 79 -4.09 6.99 -2.96
N GLU A 80 -5.27 7.62 -3.04
CA GLU A 80 -5.88 8.05 -4.31
C GLU A 80 -4.97 8.97 -5.15
N ILE A 81 -3.99 9.63 -4.53
CA ILE A 81 -3.00 10.47 -5.22
C ILE A 81 -2.17 9.65 -6.21
N LEU A 82 -1.90 8.38 -5.90
CA LEU A 82 -1.16 7.47 -6.78
C LEU A 82 -1.82 7.38 -8.16
N ILE A 83 -3.15 7.27 -8.24
CA ILE A 83 -3.89 7.18 -9.51
C ILE A 83 -3.67 8.45 -10.34
N LYS A 84 -3.70 9.63 -9.69
CA LYS A 84 -3.43 10.91 -10.36
C LYS A 84 -1.99 10.98 -10.86
N ASN A 85 -1.03 10.51 -10.05
CA ASN A 85 0.38 10.46 -10.44
C ASN A 85 0.61 9.54 -11.66
N LEU A 86 -0.09 8.41 -11.73
CA LEU A 86 -0.01 7.46 -12.85
C LEU A 86 -0.65 7.98 -14.14
N MET A 87 -1.61 8.91 -14.05
CA MET A 87 -2.19 9.57 -15.22
C MET A 87 -1.31 10.74 -15.72
N GLY A 88 -0.44 11.27 -14.86
CA GLY A 88 0.36 12.46 -15.14
C GLY A 88 -0.47 13.75 -15.16
N LYS A 89 0.20 14.92 -15.20
CA LYS A 89 -0.49 16.22 -15.16
C LYS A 89 -1.27 16.52 -16.45
N ASN A 90 -0.81 16.04 -17.61
CA ASN A 90 -1.41 16.30 -18.93
C ASN A 90 -1.66 15.02 -19.77
N GLY A 91 -1.68 13.83 -19.15
CA GLY A 91 -1.81 12.56 -19.89
C GLY A 91 -0.50 12.05 -20.50
N ASP A 92 0.64 12.62 -20.13
CA ASP A 92 1.99 12.25 -20.59
C ASP A 92 2.38 10.80 -20.23
N LEU A 93 1.63 10.16 -19.34
CA LEU A 93 1.83 8.78 -18.88
C LEU A 93 0.81 7.78 -19.42
N LYS A 94 0.06 8.11 -20.48
CA LYS A 94 -0.89 7.17 -21.10
C LYS A 94 -0.26 5.79 -21.39
N GLN A 95 1.02 5.75 -21.75
CA GLN A 95 1.74 4.50 -22.03
C GLN A 95 2.02 3.65 -20.78
N LEU A 96 2.27 4.28 -19.62
CA LEU A 96 2.43 3.59 -18.35
C LEU A 96 1.08 3.13 -17.83
N TYR A 97 0.09 4.02 -17.90
CA TYR A 97 -1.28 3.74 -17.51
C TYR A 97 -1.91 2.59 -18.32
N SER A 98 -1.60 2.48 -19.62
CA SER A 98 -2.12 1.39 -20.47
C SER A 98 -1.57 0.00 -20.12
N ARG A 99 -0.46 -0.07 -19.36
CA ARG A 99 0.13 -1.34 -18.91
C ARG A 99 -0.38 -1.78 -17.55
N ILE A 100 -1.23 -0.97 -16.91
CA ILE A 100 -1.91 -1.34 -15.67
C ILE A 100 -3.12 -2.20 -16.03
N ASP A 101 -3.00 -3.49 -15.77
CA ASP A 101 -4.02 -4.47 -16.11
C ASP A 101 -5.21 -4.42 -15.14
N SER A 102 -4.95 -4.23 -13.85
CA SER A 102 -5.98 -4.22 -12.80
C SER A 102 -5.86 -3.00 -11.90
N ARG A 103 -7.02 -2.43 -11.53
CA ARG A 103 -7.12 -1.32 -10.58
C ARG A 103 -8.18 -1.63 -9.53
N TRP A 104 -7.79 -1.52 -8.28
CA TRP A 104 -8.66 -1.78 -7.15
C TRP A 104 -8.70 -0.53 -6.28
N HIS A 105 -9.88 0.06 -6.15
CA HIS A 105 -10.11 1.13 -5.19
C HIS A 105 -10.76 0.52 -3.96
N LEU A 106 -9.94 0.30 -2.92
CA LEU A 106 -10.39 -0.26 -1.65
C LEU A 106 -11.06 0.84 -0.83
N ARG A 107 -12.32 0.61 -0.46
CA ARG A 107 -13.09 1.51 0.40
C ARG A 107 -12.97 1.06 1.85
N GLY A 108 -13.38 1.94 2.77
CA GLY A 108 -13.64 1.52 4.15
C GLY A 108 -14.74 0.45 4.21
N CYS A 109 -14.77 -0.31 5.30
CA CYS A 109 -15.80 -1.32 5.53
C CYS A 109 -17.19 -0.70 5.56
N ASP A 110 -18.18 -1.40 5.02
CA ASP A 110 -19.58 -1.08 5.30
C ASP A 110 -19.97 -1.48 6.75
N GLU A 111 -21.19 -1.15 7.15
CA GLU A 111 -21.69 -1.42 8.50
C GLU A 111 -21.72 -2.92 8.83
N ARG A 112 -22.09 -3.76 7.86
CA ARG A 112 -22.14 -5.21 8.02
C ARG A 112 -20.73 -5.78 8.14
N GLU A 113 -19.83 -5.40 7.25
CA GLU A 113 -18.42 -5.81 7.28
C GLU A 113 -17.74 -5.36 8.58
N CYS A 114 -18.07 -4.16 9.07
CA CYS A 114 -17.56 -3.65 10.34
C CYS A 114 -18.09 -4.46 11.53
N ALA A 115 -19.37 -4.84 11.51
CA ALA A 115 -19.96 -5.71 12.52
C ALA A 115 -19.33 -7.10 12.54
N GLU A 116 -19.10 -7.70 11.36
CA GLU A 116 -18.46 -9.00 11.20
C GLU A 116 -16.98 -9.00 11.62
N CYS A 117 -16.23 -7.95 11.26
CA CYS A 117 -14.79 -7.87 11.53
C CYS A 117 -14.46 -7.37 12.94
N PHE A 118 -15.32 -6.54 13.53
CA PHE A 118 -15.06 -5.87 14.80
C PHE A 118 -16.21 -6.07 15.77
N ASN A 119 -17.28 -5.28 15.64
CA ASN A 119 -18.47 -5.30 16.49
C ASN A 119 -19.50 -4.31 15.92
N GLU A 120 -20.79 -4.60 16.06
CA GLU A 120 -21.90 -3.82 15.48
C GLU A 120 -21.92 -2.34 15.90
N TYR A 121 -21.41 -1.99 17.08
CA TYR A 121 -21.42 -0.61 17.59
C TYR A 121 -20.24 0.25 17.08
N ILE A 122 -19.24 -0.35 16.40
CA ILE A 122 -18.00 0.34 15.98
C ILE A 122 -18.22 1.26 14.78
N PHE A 123 -19.07 0.86 13.84
CA PHE A 123 -19.29 1.59 12.59
C PHE A 123 -19.79 3.02 12.85
N HIS A 124 -20.64 3.19 13.86
CA HIS A 124 -21.20 4.49 14.24
C HIS A 124 -20.12 5.56 14.47
N TYR A 125 -19.00 5.18 15.11
CA TYR A 125 -17.92 6.08 15.50
C TYR A 125 -16.87 6.29 14.41
N THR A 126 -16.64 5.29 13.58
CA THR A 126 -15.47 5.23 12.68
C THR A 126 -15.83 5.38 11.20
N LYS A 127 -17.12 5.27 10.88
CA LYS A 127 -17.67 5.38 9.52
C LYS A 127 -16.93 4.49 8.51
N GLY A 128 -16.58 3.28 8.94
CA GLY A 128 -15.92 2.29 8.09
C GLY A 128 -14.40 2.45 7.94
N ASN A 129 -13.76 3.46 8.56
CA ASN A 129 -12.32 3.55 8.56
C ASN A 129 -11.71 2.33 9.28
N PHE A 130 -11.07 1.44 8.52
CA PHE A 130 -10.58 0.16 9.04
C PHE A 130 -9.57 0.33 10.18
N ARG A 131 -8.64 1.29 10.06
CA ARG A 131 -7.61 1.56 11.06
C ARG A 131 -8.21 2.09 12.36
N SER A 132 -9.11 3.05 12.27
CA SER A 132 -9.82 3.61 13.42
C SER A 132 -10.75 2.57 14.05
N SER A 133 -11.42 1.74 13.25
CA SER A 133 -12.25 0.60 13.70
C SER A 133 -11.44 -0.38 14.53
N GLY A 134 -10.31 -0.85 14.02
CA GLY A 134 -9.44 -1.78 14.76
C GLY A 134 -8.79 -1.16 15.99
N LYS A 135 -8.57 0.16 16.02
CA LYS A 135 -8.09 0.88 17.21
C LYS A 135 -9.17 0.94 18.30
N LEU A 136 -10.38 1.33 17.93
CA LEU A 136 -11.53 1.39 18.83
C LEU A 136 -11.86 0.01 19.40
N PHE A 137 -11.95 -1.00 18.53
CA PHE A 137 -12.28 -2.37 18.93
C PHE A 137 -11.26 -2.95 19.91
N ARG A 138 -9.95 -2.75 19.69
CA ARG A 138 -8.93 -3.19 20.67
C ARG A 138 -9.07 -2.50 22.02
N LYS A 139 -9.43 -1.21 22.03
CA LYS A 139 -9.67 -0.47 23.27
C LYS A 139 -10.92 -0.96 23.99
N ALA A 140 -12.00 -1.21 23.25
CA ALA A 140 -13.25 -1.73 23.78
C ALA A 140 -13.06 -3.12 24.40
N ASN A 141 -12.39 -4.05 23.70
CA ASN A 141 -12.05 -5.37 24.25
C ASN A 141 -11.25 -5.29 25.55
N ARG A 142 -10.30 -4.35 25.63
CA ARG A 142 -9.51 -4.14 26.86
C ARG A 142 -10.37 -3.64 28.02
N LEU A 143 -11.35 -2.75 27.77
CA LEU A 143 -12.27 -2.28 28.80
C LEU A 143 -13.24 -3.38 29.23
N ALA A 144 -13.84 -4.08 28.26
CA ALA A 144 -14.72 -5.22 28.51
C ALA A 144 -14.06 -6.26 29.43
N GLY A 145 -12.79 -6.62 29.15
CA GLY A 145 -12.02 -7.55 29.96
C GLY A 145 -11.70 -7.07 31.39
N LEU A 146 -11.57 -5.75 31.61
CA LEU A 146 -11.37 -5.20 32.96
C LEU A 146 -12.66 -5.20 33.80
N HIS A 147 -13.81 -5.14 33.13
CA HIS A 147 -15.12 -5.13 33.76
C HIS A 147 -15.76 -6.53 33.80
N GLU A 148 -15.10 -7.55 33.25
CA GLU A 148 -15.62 -8.92 33.10
C GLU A 148 -16.98 -8.98 32.38
N VAL A 149 -17.17 -8.10 31.40
CA VAL A 149 -18.38 -8.02 30.56
C VAL A 149 -18.04 -8.23 29.09
N GLY A 150 -19.05 -8.38 28.24
CA GLY A 150 -18.90 -8.36 26.79
C GLY A 150 -18.65 -6.96 26.22
N VAL A 151 -18.30 -6.88 24.94
CA VAL A 151 -18.21 -5.60 24.23
C VAL A 151 -19.61 -5.09 23.89
N SER A 152 -20.21 -4.35 24.83
CA SER A 152 -21.52 -3.69 24.67
C SER A 152 -21.38 -2.30 24.05
N GLU A 153 -22.52 -1.69 23.70
CA GLU A 153 -22.58 -0.32 23.19
C GLU A 153 -21.95 0.68 24.18
N GLU A 154 -22.22 0.52 25.49
CA GLU A 154 -21.66 1.40 26.52
C GLU A 154 -20.14 1.29 26.62
N ILE A 155 -19.60 0.07 26.51
CA ILE A 155 -18.15 -0.16 26.51
C ILE A 155 -17.51 0.48 25.28
N VAL A 156 -18.14 0.37 24.11
CA VAL A 156 -17.65 1.01 22.87
C VAL A 156 -17.71 2.52 22.97
N ALA A 157 -18.81 3.09 23.50
CA ALA A 157 -18.94 4.52 23.73
C ALA A 157 -17.88 5.05 24.69
N GLN A 158 -17.63 4.34 25.79
CA GLN A 158 -16.55 4.67 26.73
C GLN A 158 -15.18 4.59 26.04
N ALA A 159 -14.91 3.52 25.28
CA ALA A 159 -13.66 3.36 24.54
C ALA A 159 -13.42 4.50 23.54
N ALA A 160 -14.47 4.95 22.85
CA ALA A 160 -14.42 6.04 21.87
C ALA A 160 -14.02 7.37 22.54
N SER A 161 -14.52 7.64 23.75
CA SER A 161 -14.13 8.84 24.51
C SER A 161 -12.64 8.88 24.90
N MET A 162 -11.97 7.73 24.91
CA MET A 162 -10.59 7.58 25.36
C MET A 162 -9.55 7.58 24.23
N ILE A 163 -9.98 7.67 22.97
CA ILE A 163 -9.08 7.64 21.81
C ILE A 163 -9.41 8.75 20.82
N ILE A 164 -8.38 9.21 20.12
CA ILE A 164 -8.55 10.03 18.91
C ILE A 164 -8.81 9.06 17.76
N LEU A 165 -9.97 9.24 17.09
CA LEU A 165 -10.44 8.44 15.97
C LEU A 165 -10.03 9.03 14.62
#